data_AF-A0A6N8KZ84-F1
#
_entry.id   AF-A0A6N8KZ84-F1
#
_cell.length_a   1.000
_cell.length_b   1.000
_cell.length_c   1.000
_cell.angle_alpha   90.00
_cell.angle_beta   90.00
_cell.angle_gamma   90.00
#
_symmetry.space_group_name_H-M   'P 1'
#
loop_
_entity.id
_entity.type
_entity.pdbx_description
1 polymer ?
#
loop_
_entity_poly.entity_id
_entity_poly.type
_entity_poly.pdbx_seq_one_letter_code
_entity_poly.pdbx_strand_id
1 'polypeptide(L)'
;MSLDKLKILESLIKTVDGRTIMQNCDFCMWLDELASPFEITHKLEKMLHLEGLTTAPFQPNGMLIRYKQQTVHLHNIEESIDLDQFLYFLNELLHPAYEIRFWNGSLGMNTLAFIPLERELWDALEENMGICPVNGEFSRLNRGAHLFQLDELTSIQLLDNYTKFKGNL
;
A
#
# COMPACT_ATOMS: atom_id res chain seq x y z
N MET A 1 6.83 -17.18 10.49
CA MET A 1 6.41 -15.77 10.33
C MET A 1 5.55 -15.57 9.08
N SER A 2 5.84 -16.24 7.95
CA SER A 2 5.08 -16.14 6.69
C SER A 2 3.66 -16.78 6.72
N LEU A 3 3.49 -17.92 7.41
CA LEU A 3 2.21 -18.67 7.40
C LEU A 3 1.08 -17.98 8.17
N ASP A 4 1.40 -17.28 9.26
CA ASP A 4 0.39 -16.57 10.07
C ASP A 4 -0.15 -15.34 9.33
N LYS A 5 0.73 -14.66 8.58
CA LYS A 5 0.40 -13.55 7.69
C LYS A 5 -0.61 -13.98 6.61
N LEU A 6 -0.37 -15.11 5.96
CA LEU A 6 -1.26 -15.65 4.93
C LEU A 6 -2.66 -15.97 5.49
N LYS A 7 -2.74 -16.60 6.66
CA LYS A 7 -4.02 -16.93 7.30
C LYS A 7 -4.84 -15.70 7.66
N ILE A 8 -4.20 -14.62 8.10
CA ILE A 8 -4.88 -13.34 8.40
C ILE A 8 -5.49 -12.77 7.12
N LEU A 9 -4.75 -12.72 6.02
CA LEU A 9 -5.25 -12.25 4.73
C LEU A 9 -6.40 -13.10 4.19
N GLU A 10 -6.26 -14.43 4.24
CA GLU A 10 -7.33 -15.34 3.82
C GLU A 10 -8.59 -15.16 4.66
N SER A 11 -8.44 -14.99 5.98
CA SER A 11 -9.56 -14.73 6.87
C SER A 11 -10.24 -13.41 6.52
N LEU A 12 -9.47 -12.35 6.22
CA LEU A 12 -10.03 -11.08 5.78
C LEU A 12 -10.84 -11.25 4.50
N ILE A 13 -10.30 -11.90 3.47
CA ILE A 13 -11.03 -12.11 2.20
C ILE A 13 -12.32 -12.92 2.43
N LYS A 14 -12.29 -13.93 3.32
CA LYS A 14 -13.45 -14.79 3.60
C LYS A 14 -14.55 -14.09 4.39
N THR A 15 -14.18 -13.19 5.31
CA THR A 15 -15.11 -12.58 6.28
C THR A 15 -15.44 -11.13 5.99
N VAL A 16 -14.60 -10.47 5.18
CA VAL A 16 -14.60 -9.02 4.95
C VAL A 16 -14.46 -8.22 6.26
N ASP A 17 -13.87 -8.85 7.29
CA ASP A 17 -13.69 -8.26 8.62
C ASP A 17 -12.27 -7.71 8.79
N GLY A 18 -12.13 -6.40 8.54
CA GLY A 18 -10.87 -5.65 8.65
C GLY A 18 -10.28 -5.53 10.06
N ARG A 19 -11.01 -5.91 11.13
CA ARG A 19 -10.59 -5.63 12.52
C ARG A 19 -9.24 -6.23 12.86
N THR A 20 -8.96 -7.44 12.38
CA THR A 20 -7.66 -8.09 12.63
C THR A 20 -6.53 -7.35 11.95
N ILE A 21 -6.72 -6.83 10.74
CA ILE A 21 -5.73 -5.98 10.06
C ILE A 21 -5.54 -4.67 10.82
N MET A 22 -6.62 -4.01 11.23
CA MET A 22 -6.56 -2.75 11.98
C MET A 22 -5.84 -2.88 13.33
N GLN A 23 -5.91 -4.04 13.97
CA GLN A 23 -5.26 -4.31 15.25
C GLN A 23 -3.80 -4.77 15.11
N ASN A 24 -3.36 -5.12 13.90
CA ASN A 24 -2.06 -5.75 13.68
C ASN A 24 -1.12 -4.82 12.91
N CYS A 25 -0.52 -3.87 13.64
CA CYS A 25 0.33 -2.82 13.09
C CYS A 25 1.62 -3.33 12.40
N ASP A 26 2.02 -4.58 12.66
CA ASP A 26 3.20 -5.20 12.02
C ASP A 26 2.92 -5.70 10.59
N PHE A 27 1.64 -5.68 10.20
CA PHE A 27 1.17 -6.20 8.92
C PHE A 27 0.95 -5.10 7.87
N CYS A 28 0.51 -3.93 8.32
CA CYS A 28 0.16 -2.80 7.46
C CYS A 28 1.04 -1.59 7.74
N MET A 29 1.57 -1.01 6.67
CA MET A 29 2.13 0.32 6.67
C MET A 29 0.96 1.31 6.56
N TRP A 30 0.57 1.87 7.70
CA TRP A 30 -0.42 2.95 7.78
C TRP A 30 0.22 4.29 7.48
N LEU A 31 -0.33 5.01 6.50
CA LEU A 31 0.16 6.29 6.00
C LEU A 31 -0.97 7.32 5.93
N ASP A 32 -0.71 8.54 6.40
CA ASP A 32 -1.53 9.71 6.08
C ASP A 32 -0.94 10.48 4.88
N GLU A 33 -1.64 11.51 4.42
CA GLU A 33 -1.22 12.37 3.31
C GLU A 33 0.06 13.18 3.60
N LEU A 34 0.49 13.26 4.87
CA LEU A 34 1.66 14.00 5.31
C LEU A 34 2.88 13.09 5.51
N ALA A 35 2.73 11.78 5.29
CA ALA A 35 3.78 10.80 5.49
C ALA A 35 5.02 11.14 4.66
N SER A 36 6.18 11.23 5.31
CA SER A 36 7.40 11.58 4.58
C SER A 36 7.95 10.37 3.81
N PRO A 37 8.55 10.58 2.62
CA PRO A 37 9.23 9.53 1.87
C PRO A 37 10.29 8.77 2.67
N PHE A 38 11.03 9.46 3.55
CA PHE A 38 12.02 8.86 4.43
C PHE A 38 11.39 7.92 5.46
N GLU A 39 10.26 8.32 6.05
CA GLU A 39 9.50 7.48 6.98
C GLU A 39 8.98 6.22 6.29
N ILE A 40 8.35 6.38 5.11
CA ILE A 40 7.83 5.25 4.31
C ILE A 40 8.96 4.25 4.00
N THR A 41 10.10 4.76 3.54
CA THR A 41 11.28 3.94 3.20
C THR A 41 11.77 3.16 4.42
N HIS A 42 11.90 3.82 5.57
CA HIS A 42 12.33 3.18 6.82
C HIS A 42 11.33 2.15 7.34
N LYS A 43 10.02 2.42 7.23
CA LYS A 43 8.98 1.43 7.59
C LYS A 43 9.08 0.21 6.70
N LEU A 44 9.20 0.38 5.38
CA LEU A 44 9.33 -0.73 4.44
C LEU A 44 10.58 -1.57 4.72
N GLU A 45 11.73 -0.93 4.93
CA GLU A 45 12.98 -1.63 5.24
C GLU A 45 12.83 -2.51 6.49
N LYS A 46 12.17 -1.99 7.54
CA LYS A 46 11.87 -2.76 8.75
C LYS A 46 10.86 -3.89 8.55
N MET A 47 9.74 -3.61 7.88
CA MET A 47 8.64 -4.57 7.71
C MET A 47 9.01 -5.77 6.83
N LEU A 48 9.87 -5.53 5.84
CA LEU A 48 10.33 -6.54 4.90
C LEU A 48 11.74 -7.07 5.22
N HIS A 49 12.37 -6.57 6.30
CA HIS A 49 13.75 -6.89 6.68
C HIS A 49 14.74 -6.70 5.51
N LEU A 50 14.58 -5.60 4.77
CA LEU A 50 15.44 -5.28 3.65
C LEU A 50 16.79 -4.75 4.16
N GLU A 51 17.83 -4.93 3.35
CA GLU A 51 19.11 -4.27 3.56
C GLU A 51 19.38 -3.30 2.40
N GLY A 52 19.58 -2.02 2.71
CA GLY A 52 20.05 -1.02 1.77
C GLY A 52 18.96 -0.36 0.93
N LEU A 53 17.70 -0.40 1.39
CA LEU A 53 16.64 0.42 0.81
C LEU A 53 16.84 1.85 1.31
N THR A 54 17.19 2.78 0.43
CA THR A 54 17.52 4.16 0.80
C THR A 54 16.80 5.16 -0.07
N THR A 55 16.47 6.29 0.53
CA THR A 55 15.85 7.43 -0.14
C THR A 55 16.64 8.68 0.20
N ALA A 56 16.93 9.51 -0.81
CA ALA A 56 17.74 10.72 -0.65
C ALA A 56 17.28 11.84 -1.60
N PRO A 57 17.48 13.12 -1.24
CA PRO A 57 17.22 14.23 -2.16
C PRO A 57 18.13 14.15 -3.40
N PHE A 58 17.60 14.56 -4.55
CA PHE A 58 18.31 14.65 -5.83
C PHE A 58 18.12 16.05 -6.43
N GLN A 59 19.19 16.72 -6.85
CA GLN A 59 19.12 18.11 -7.31
C GLN A 59 18.68 18.24 -8.78
N PRO A 60 18.05 19.37 -9.18
CA PRO A 60 17.69 20.53 -8.37
C PRO A 60 16.46 20.29 -7.47
N ASN A 61 15.43 19.59 -7.95
CA ASN A 61 14.18 19.30 -7.21
C ASN A 61 13.70 17.87 -7.52
N GLY A 62 14.23 16.90 -6.81
CA GLY A 62 13.99 15.49 -7.06
C GLY A 62 14.31 14.60 -5.86
N MET A 63 13.99 13.32 -6.00
CA MET A 63 14.29 12.31 -5.00
C MET A 63 14.83 11.06 -5.67
N LEU A 64 15.79 10.45 -5.01
CA LEU A 64 16.42 9.23 -5.42
C LEU A 64 15.99 8.10 -4.50
N ILE A 65 15.54 6.99 -5.08
CA ILE A 65 15.25 5.76 -4.34
C ILE A 65 16.22 4.70 -4.83
N ARG A 66 16.87 3.99 -3.91
CA ARG A 66 17.84 2.94 -4.22
C ARG A 66 17.52 1.69 -3.44
N TYR A 67 17.64 0.56 -4.12
CA TYR A 67 17.58 -0.75 -3.50
C TYR A 67 18.41 -1.72 -4.33
N LYS A 68 19.32 -2.45 -3.70
CA LYS A 68 20.30 -3.32 -4.38
C LYS A 68 21.05 -2.53 -5.48
N GLN A 69 21.02 -3.01 -6.72
CA GLN A 69 21.67 -2.36 -7.87
C GLN A 69 20.73 -1.45 -8.68
N GLN A 70 19.50 -1.26 -8.20
CA GLN A 70 18.50 -0.44 -8.88
C GLN A 70 18.43 0.96 -8.27
N THR A 71 18.13 1.94 -9.11
CA THR A 71 17.99 3.34 -8.72
C THR A 71 16.89 3.99 -9.53
N VAL A 72 15.97 4.67 -8.86
CA VAL A 72 14.87 5.43 -9.47
C VAL A 72 15.03 6.90 -9.13
N HIS A 73 14.86 7.74 -10.15
CA HIS A 73 14.88 9.20 -10.03
C HIS A 73 13.45 9.73 -10.17
N LEU A 74 12.96 10.36 -9.12
CA LEU A 74 11.75 11.16 -9.14
C LEU A 74 12.16 12.60 -9.42
N HIS A 75 11.63 13.16 -10.51
CA HIS A 75 11.92 14.53 -10.96
C HIS A 75 10.73 15.45 -10.67
N ASN A 76 11.00 16.75 -10.62
CA ASN A 76 9.99 17.82 -10.55
C ASN A 76 9.10 17.73 -9.31
N ILE A 77 9.73 17.58 -8.14
CA ILE A 77 9.04 17.76 -6.86
C ILE A 77 8.96 19.26 -6.61
N GLU A 78 7.90 19.92 -7.10
CA GLU A 78 7.78 21.37 -7.03
C GLU A 78 7.59 21.86 -5.58
N GLU A 79 6.80 21.14 -4.76
CA GLU A 79 6.50 21.53 -3.36
C GLU A 79 6.33 20.34 -2.40
N SER A 80 5.74 19.23 -2.86
CA SER A 80 5.61 17.98 -2.11
C SER A 80 5.72 16.78 -3.06
N ILE A 81 6.18 15.64 -2.53
CA ILE A 81 6.17 14.39 -3.28
C ILE A 81 4.75 13.87 -3.35
N ASP A 82 4.29 13.59 -4.56
CA ASP A 82 3.11 12.78 -4.79
C ASP A 82 3.36 11.38 -4.18
N LEU A 83 2.66 11.07 -3.08
CA LEU A 83 2.82 9.81 -2.35
C LEU A 83 2.34 8.61 -3.15
N ASP A 84 1.29 8.77 -3.98
CA ASP A 84 0.83 7.72 -4.87
C ASP A 84 1.92 7.36 -5.88
N GLN A 85 2.56 8.38 -6.47
CA GLN A 85 3.69 8.19 -7.37
C GLN A 85 4.90 7.56 -6.64
N PHE A 86 5.22 8.03 -5.44
CA PHE A 86 6.34 7.51 -4.65
C PHE A 86 6.16 6.03 -4.29
N LEU A 87 4.97 5.64 -3.81
CA LEU A 87 4.64 4.26 -3.48
C LEU A 87 4.65 3.35 -4.71
N TYR A 88 4.15 3.84 -5.85
CA TYR A 88 4.23 3.11 -7.11
C TYR A 88 5.69 2.80 -7.49
N PHE A 89 6.58 3.80 -7.47
CA PHE A 89 7.99 3.58 -7.82
C PHE A 89 8.74 2.73 -6.80
N LEU A 90 8.41 2.84 -5.51
CA LEU A 90 8.92 1.92 -4.50
C LEU A 90 8.50 0.48 -4.81
N ASN A 91 7.23 0.26 -5.15
CA ASN A 91 6.73 -1.06 -5.46
C ASN A 91 7.45 -1.67 -6.68
N GLU A 92 7.63 -0.88 -7.74
CA GLU A 92 8.38 -1.31 -8.94
C GLU A 92 9.84 -1.66 -8.61
N LEU A 93 10.51 -0.87 -7.76
CA LEU A 93 11.88 -1.10 -7.33
C LEU A 93 12.05 -2.39 -6.52
N LEU A 94 11.02 -2.77 -5.76
CA LEU A 94 11.02 -3.97 -4.92
C LEU A 94 10.69 -5.26 -5.71
N HIS A 95 10.09 -5.12 -6.89
CA HIS A 95 9.85 -6.24 -7.78
C HIS A 95 11.17 -6.86 -8.31
N PRO A 96 11.18 -8.18 -8.56
CA PRO A 96 10.07 -9.13 -8.42
C PRO A 96 9.94 -9.72 -7.00
N ALA A 97 10.84 -9.40 -6.08
CA ALA A 97 10.94 -10.11 -4.80
C ALA A 97 9.79 -9.78 -3.84
N TYR A 98 9.32 -8.53 -3.84
CA TYR A 98 8.24 -8.08 -2.98
C TYR A 98 7.20 -7.32 -3.79
N GLU A 99 6.02 -7.17 -3.20
CA GLU A 99 4.95 -6.33 -3.71
C GLU A 99 4.20 -5.67 -2.55
N ILE A 100 3.91 -4.39 -2.73
CA ILE A 100 3.09 -3.54 -1.89
C ILE A 100 1.70 -3.48 -2.54
N ARG A 101 0.66 -3.86 -1.80
CA ARG A 101 -0.73 -3.68 -2.22
C ARG A 101 -1.49 -2.76 -1.28
N PHE A 102 -2.43 -2.01 -1.83
CA PHE A 102 -3.33 -1.16 -1.06
C PHE A 102 -4.52 -1.98 -0.54
N TRP A 103 -4.85 -1.85 0.74
CA TRP A 103 -6.05 -2.48 1.29
C TRP A 103 -7.27 -1.59 1.08
N ASN A 104 -8.20 -2.05 0.24
CA ASN A 104 -9.39 -1.30 -0.18
C ASN A 104 -10.32 -0.95 0.99
N GLY A 105 -10.31 -1.73 2.07
CA GLY A 105 -11.08 -1.43 3.28
C GLY A 105 -10.64 -0.16 4.01
N SER A 106 -9.46 0.39 3.69
CA SER A 106 -8.97 1.65 4.24
C SER A 106 -9.30 2.88 3.39
N LEU A 107 -9.92 2.71 2.22
CA LEU A 107 -10.25 3.82 1.33
C LEU A 107 -11.26 4.77 1.98
N GLY A 108 -10.94 6.08 1.99
CA GLY A 108 -11.74 7.10 2.66
C GLY A 108 -11.45 7.30 4.15
N MET A 109 -10.51 6.55 4.72
CA MET A 109 -9.98 6.81 6.06
C MET A 109 -8.90 7.90 6.03
N ASN A 110 -8.70 8.59 7.16
CA ASN A 110 -7.62 9.58 7.32
C ASN A 110 -6.22 8.99 7.12
N THR A 111 -6.07 7.69 7.40
CA THR A 111 -4.85 6.93 7.17
C THR A 111 -5.18 5.72 6.32
N LEU A 112 -4.40 5.54 5.26
CA LEU A 112 -4.53 4.45 4.31
C LEU A 112 -3.58 3.31 4.68
N ALA A 113 -3.99 2.07 4.39
CA ALA A 113 -3.22 0.87 4.71
C ALA A 113 -2.59 0.26 3.46
N PHE A 114 -1.27 0.10 3.52
CA PHE A 114 -0.48 -0.58 2.49
C PHE A 114 0.16 -1.84 3.07
N ILE A 115 0.12 -2.95 2.33
CA ILE A 115 0.59 -4.26 2.78
C ILE A 115 1.81 -4.64 1.94
N PRO A 116 3.02 -4.45 2.46
CA PRO A 116 4.25 -4.96 1.85
C PRO A 116 4.44 -6.43 2.20
N LEU A 117 4.58 -7.30 1.19
CA LEU A 117 4.87 -8.73 1.37
C LEU A 117 5.83 -9.27 0.30
N GLU A 118 6.43 -10.42 0.60
CA GLU A 118 7.09 -11.24 -0.40
C GLU A 118 6.11 -11.61 -1.51
N ARG A 119 6.57 -11.56 -2.76
CA ARG A 119 5.74 -11.86 -3.92
C ARG A 119 5.17 -13.28 -3.87
N GLU A 120 5.94 -14.24 -3.36
CA GLU A 120 5.52 -15.63 -3.17
C GLU A 120 4.28 -15.76 -2.26
N LEU A 121 4.14 -14.88 -1.25
CA LEU A 121 2.95 -14.88 -0.39
C LEU A 121 1.72 -14.34 -1.11
N TRP A 122 1.88 -13.34 -1.98
CA TRP A 122 0.79 -12.87 -2.83
C TRP A 122 0.37 -13.93 -3.84
N ASP A 123 1.33 -14.61 -4.46
CA ASP A 123 1.06 -15.68 -5.42
C ASP A 123 0.33 -16.85 -4.74
N ALA A 124 0.76 -17.26 -3.53
CA ALA A 124 0.06 -18.29 -2.75
C ALA A 124 -1.36 -17.87 -2.37
N LEU A 125 -1.58 -16.59 -2.03
CA LEU A 125 -2.92 -16.08 -1.73
C LEU A 125 -3.82 -16.07 -2.98
N GLU A 126 -3.29 -15.63 -4.13
CA GLU A 126 -3.98 -15.64 -5.42
C GLU A 126 -4.31 -17.07 -5.88
N GLU A 127 -3.44 -18.04 -5.61
CA GLU A 127 -3.68 -19.47 -5.87
C GLU A 127 -4.79 -20.03 -4.95
N ASN A 128 -4.76 -19.72 -3.65
CA ASN A 128 -5.70 -20.25 -2.67
C ASN A 128 -7.11 -19.64 -2.76
N MET A 129 -7.19 -18.34 -3.04
CA MET A 129 -8.42 -17.55 -2.95
C MET A 129 -8.94 -17.08 -4.32
N GLY A 130 -8.12 -17.18 -5.36
CA GLY A 130 -8.39 -16.63 -6.68
C GLY A 130 -7.98 -15.17 -6.80
N ILE A 131 -7.55 -14.79 -8.01
CA ILE A 131 -7.05 -13.43 -8.31
C ILE A 131 -8.13 -12.36 -8.10
N CYS A 132 -9.38 -12.62 -8.49
CA CYS A 132 -10.45 -11.63 -8.41
C CYS A 132 -10.81 -11.28 -6.95
N PRO A 133 -11.05 -12.25 -6.04
CA PRO A 133 -11.25 -11.92 -4.62
C PRO A 133 -10.06 -11.22 -3.98
N VAL A 134 -8.83 -11.64 -4.29
CA VAL A 134 -7.62 -11.00 -3.76
C VAL A 134 -7.52 -9.55 -4.21
N ASN A 135 -7.69 -9.26 -5.51
CA ASN A 135 -7.63 -7.89 -6.02
C ASN A 135 -8.83 -7.04 -5.57
N GLY A 136 -9.96 -7.67 -5.24
CA GLY A 136 -11.14 -7.00 -4.68
C GLY A 136 -10.89 -6.42 -3.29
N GLU A 137 -10.03 -7.06 -2.48
CA GLU A 137 -9.64 -6.57 -1.16
C GLU A 137 -8.30 -5.82 -1.17
N PHE A 138 -7.35 -6.29 -1.98
CA PHE A 138 -5.97 -5.81 -2.02
C PHE A 138 -5.60 -5.37 -3.44
N SER A 139 -5.81 -4.08 -3.72
CA SER A 139 -5.51 -3.51 -5.02
C SER A 139 -4.02 -3.36 -5.26
N ARG A 140 -3.57 -3.65 -6.48
CA ARG A 140 -2.20 -3.35 -6.92
C ARG A 140 -2.04 -1.84 -7.11
N LEU A 141 -0.83 -1.34 -6.82
CA LEU A 141 -0.51 0.06 -7.04
C LEU A 141 -0.32 0.32 -8.53
N ASN A 142 -1.09 1.27 -9.06
CA ASN A 142 -1.05 1.65 -10.46
C ASN A 142 -0.49 3.06 -10.61
N ARG A 143 0.23 3.29 -11.71
CA ARG A 143 0.71 4.62 -12.07
C ARG A 143 -0.49 5.54 -12.33
N GLY A 144 -0.66 6.58 -11.52
CA GLY A 144 -1.80 7.52 -11.60
C GLY A 144 -2.98 7.15 -10.71
N ALA A 145 -2.79 6.27 -9.71
CA ALA A 145 -3.73 6.20 -8.59
C ALA A 145 -3.74 7.53 -7.84
N HIS A 146 -4.91 7.90 -7.30
CA HIS A 146 -5.11 9.09 -6.47
C HIS A 146 -5.71 8.66 -5.13
N LEU A 147 -4.98 7.84 -4.37
CA LEU A 147 -5.50 7.26 -3.13
C LEU A 147 -5.60 8.32 -2.03
N PHE A 148 -4.63 9.24 -1.98
CA PHE A 148 -4.59 10.33 -0.99
C PHE A 148 -5.41 11.55 -1.41
N GLN A 149 -5.80 11.63 -2.69
CA GLN A 149 -6.58 12.74 -3.24
C GLN A 149 -7.88 12.18 -3.82
N LEU A 150 -8.84 11.88 -2.95
CA LEU A 150 -10.16 11.45 -3.39
C LEU A 150 -10.87 12.60 -4.10
N ASP A 151 -11.28 12.37 -5.34
CA ASP A 151 -12.15 13.31 -6.03
C ASP A 151 -13.55 13.35 -5.38
N GLU A 152 -14.31 14.39 -5.70
CA GLU A 152 -15.64 14.63 -5.15
C GLU A 152 -16.60 13.47 -5.46
N LEU A 153 -16.47 12.86 -6.65
CA LEU A 153 -17.32 11.74 -7.08
C LEU A 153 -17.04 10.46 -6.28
N THR A 154 -15.78 10.14 -6.05
CA THR A 154 -15.34 8.98 -5.26
C THR A 154 -15.75 9.16 -3.80
N SER A 155 -15.63 10.39 -3.29
CA SER A 155 -16.11 10.76 -1.96
C SER A 155 -17.62 10.54 -1.81
N ILE A 156 -18.42 10.96 -2.81
CA ILE A 156 -19.88 10.74 -2.84
C ILE A 156 -20.20 9.24 -2.90
N GLN A 157 -19.51 8.46 -3.74
CA GLN A 157 -19.74 7.01 -3.83
C GLN A 157 -19.42 6.29 -2.51
N LEU A 158 -18.34 6.67 -1.83
CA LEU A 158 -17.99 6.13 -0.51
C LEU A 158 -19.03 6.49 0.55
N LEU A 159 -19.51 7.73 0.57
CA LEU A 159 -20.58 8.18 1.46
C LEU A 159 -21.90 7.44 1.21
N ASP A 160 -22.25 7.21 -0.06
CA ASP A 160 -23.44 6.45 -0.47
C ASP A 160 -23.35 4.99 0.00
N ASN A 161 -22.18 4.37 -0.14
CA ASN A 161 -21.96 2.99 0.33
C ASN A 161 -22.02 2.90 1.85
N TYR A 162 -21.44 3.88 2.56
CA TYR A 162 -21.50 3.95 4.01
C TYR A 162 -22.94 4.14 4.53
N THR A 163 -23.73 5.02 3.92
CA THR A 163 -25.13 5.24 4.30
C THR A 163 -26.00 4.02 4.00
N LYS A 164 -25.79 3.33 2.87
CA LYS A 164 -26.45 2.04 2.59
C LYS A 164 -26.10 0.97 3.62
N PHE A 165 -24.85 0.90 4.07
CA PHE A 165 -24.42 -0.06 5.08
C PHE A 165 -25.05 0.24 6.45
N LYS A 166 -25.08 1.52 6.87
CA LYS A 166 -25.74 1.95 8.12
C LYS A 166 -27.26 1.85 8.10
N GLY A 167 -27.90 1.99 6.94
CA GLY A 167 -29.36 1.85 6.79
C GLY A 167 -29.86 0.40 6.85
N ASN A 168 -28.95 -0.58 6.81
CA ASN A 168 -29.24 -2.02 6.88
C ASN A 168 -28.84 -2.65 8.23
N LEU A 169 -28.42 -1.85 9.21
CA LEU A 169 -28.19 -2.23 10.62
C LEU A 169 -29.35 -1.73 11.49
#